data_AF-A0AAQ3Q1A2-F1
#
_entry.id   AF-A0AAQ3Q1A2-F1
#
_cell.length_a   1.000
_cell.length_b   1.000
_cell.length_c   1.000
_cell.angle_alpha   90.00
_cell.angle_beta   90.00
_cell.angle_gamma   90.00
#
_symmetry.space_group_name_H-M   'P 1'
#
loop_
_entity.id
_entity.type
_entity.pdbx_description
1 polymer ?
#
loop_
_entity_poly.entity_id
_entity_poly.type
_entity_poly.pdbx_seq_one_letter_code
_entity_poly.pdbx_strand_id
1 'polypeptide(L)'
;MLRVGRSAHAAHGLWALFPWKSLDIQFHLRLFPSSPSALSPPPPPRLRPLPSPVLQNDIDLLNPPAELEKLKHKKKRLVQSPNSFFMDVKCQGCFSITTVFSHSQTVVVCPGCQTVLCQPTGGKARLTEGYKGD
;
A
#
# COMPACT_ATOMS: atom_id res chain seq x y z
N MET A 1 6.70 56.13 15.14
CA MET A 1 7.05 55.90 13.72
C MET A 1 7.22 54.40 13.54
N LEU A 2 6.56 53.62 12.68
CA LEU A 2 5.45 53.79 11.74
C LEU A 2 4.94 52.34 11.52
N ARG A 3 3.61 52.15 11.48
CA ARG A 3 2.95 50.91 11.03
C ARG A 3 3.40 50.55 9.61
N VAL A 4 3.75 49.29 9.36
CA VAL A 4 3.67 48.63 8.04
C VAL A 4 3.53 47.13 8.33
N GLY A 5 2.57 46.34 7.82
CA GLY A 5 1.57 46.51 6.78
C GLY A 5 1.33 45.10 6.22
N ARG A 6 0.15 44.51 6.48
CA ARG A 6 -0.28 43.26 5.84
C ARG A 6 -0.49 43.57 4.36
N SER A 7 0.25 42.91 3.47
CA SER A 7 -0.02 42.97 2.04
C SER A 7 -0.62 41.65 1.58
N ALA A 8 -1.91 41.70 1.27
CA ALA A 8 -2.62 40.69 0.51
C ALA A 8 -2.43 41.04 -0.98
N HIS A 9 -1.94 40.09 -1.77
CA HIS A 9 -2.02 40.16 -3.22
C HIS A 9 -2.84 38.99 -3.74
N ALA A 10 -4.03 39.35 -4.22
CA ALA A 10 -4.85 38.55 -5.12
C ALA A 10 -4.17 38.50 -6.50
N ALA A 11 -4.21 37.34 -7.15
CA ALA A 11 -4.03 37.22 -8.59
C ALA A 11 -4.92 36.09 -9.12
N HIS A 12 -6.02 36.49 -9.74
CA HIS A 12 -6.83 35.70 -10.64
C HIS A 12 -6.20 35.73 -12.04
N GLY A 13 -6.24 34.62 -12.77
CA GLY A 13 -5.89 34.54 -14.20
C GLY A 13 -6.04 33.10 -14.71
N LEU A 14 -7.22 32.72 -15.21
CA LEU A 14 -7.53 32.65 -16.66
C LEU A 14 -6.58 31.74 -17.44
N TRP A 15 -6.77 30.42 -17.32
CA TRP A 15 -6.24 29.44 -18.27
C TRP A 15 -7.23 29.27 -19.42
N ALA A 16 -6.87 29.87 -20.54
CA ALA A 16 -7.57 29.77 -21.81
C ALA A 16 -7.34 28.40 -22.48
N LEU A 17 -8.44 27.80 -22.93
CA LEU A 17 -8.63 27.22 -24.27
C LEU A 17 -7.55 26.25 -24.80
N PHE A 18 -7.74 24.95 -24.53
CA PHE A 18 -7.17 23.87 -25.36
C PHE A 18 -8.22 23.44 -26.41
N PRO A 19 -7.94 23.58 -27.72
CA PRO A 19 -8.88 23.25 -28.79
C PRO A 19 -8.81 21.78 -29.17
N TRP A 20 -9.93 21.06 -29.03
CA TRP A 20 -10.18 19.78 -29.69
C TRP A 20 -10.59 20.06 -31.15
N LYS A 21 -9.75 19.68 -32.10
CA LYS A 21 -10.03 19.61 -33.55
C LYS A 21 -9.79 18.15 -33.94
N SER A 22 -10.83 17.38 -34.25
CA SER A 22 -11.44 17.19 -35.60
C SER A 22 -10.98 15.83 -36.17
N LEU A 23 -11.89 14.83 -36.27
CA LEU A 23 -12.43 14.19 -37.51
C LEU A 23 -11.35 13.81 -38.53
N ASP A 24 -11.26 12.64 -39.14
CA ASP A 24 -12.13 11.48 -39.39
C ASP A 24 -11.21 10.39 -39.99
N ILE A 25 -11.66 9.14 -40.10
CA ILE A 25 -11.59 8.34 -41.36
C ILE A 25 -11.96 6.89 -41.05
N GLN A 26 -13.09 6.54 -41.65
CA GLN A 26 -13.74 5.25 -41.78
C GLN A 26 -13.05 4.44 -42.89
N PHE A 27 -12.49 3.26 -42.60
CA PHE A 27 -12.12 2.32 -43.66
C PHE A 27 -12.37 0.85 -43.27
N HIS A 28 -13.35 0.31 -43.98
CA HIS A 28 -13.41 -1.06 -44.50
C HIS A 28 -13.75 -2.25 -43.60
N LEU A 29 -15.00 -2.68 -43.75
CA LEU A 29 -15.39 -4.09 -43.82
C LEU A 29 -14.35 -4.94 -44.59
N ARG A 30 -13.92 -6.06 -44.01
CA ARG A 30 -14.25 -7.42 -44.48
C ARG A 30 -13.51 -8.51 -43.69
N LEU A 31 -14.22 -9.63 -43.55
CA LEU A 31 -13.76 -11.01 -43.30
C LEU A 31 -13.70 -11.49 -41.84
N PHE A 32 -14.84 -12.05 -41.43
CA PHE A 32 -14.93 -13.21 -40.53
C PHE A 32 -13.88 -14.29 -40.88
N PRO A 33 -13.27 -14.88 -39.84
CA PRO A 33 -13.11 -16.33 -39.79
C PRO A 33 -13.90 -16.89 -38.61
N SER A 34 -14.91 -17.67 -38.95
CA SER A 34 -15.53 -18.66 -38.09
C SER A 34 -14.47 -19.65 -37.58
N SER A 35 -14.23 -19.67 -36.27
CA SER A 35 -13.59 -20.80 -35.60
C SER A 35 -14.33 -21.11 -34.30
N PRO A 36 -15.07 -22.24 -34.22
CA PRO A 36 -15.71 -22.70 -33.00
C PRO A 36 -14.69 -23.49 -32.19
N SER A 37 -13.82 -22.79 -31.47
CA SER A 37 -12.90 -23.43 -30.51
C SER A 37 -13.54 -23.40 -29.12
N ALA A 38 -14.31 -24.44 -28.84
CA ALA A 38 -14.58 -25.04 -27.54
C ALA A 38 -14.34 -24.14 -26.31
N LEU A 39 -15.38 -23.45 -25.87
CA LEU A 39 -15.46 -22.94 -24.50
C LEU A 39 -15.64 -24.16 -23.57
N SER A 40 -14.53 -24.74 -23.12
CA SER A 40 -14.57 -25.69 -22.01
C SER A 40 -15.05 -24.93 -20.76
N PRO A 41 -16.03 -25.46 -20.00
CA PRO A 41 -16.44 -24.83 -18.76
C PRO A 41 -15.26 -24.76 -17.81
N PRO A 42 -15.10 -23.66 -17.04
CA PRO A 42 -14.06 -23.57 -16.03
C PRO A 42 -14.23 -24.74 -15.04
N PRO A 43 -13.14 -25.37 -14.58
CA PRO A 43 -13.24 -26.40 -13.56
C PRO A 43 -13.97 -25.82 -12.34
N PRO A 44 -14.80 -26.61 -11.64
CA PRO A 44 -15.39 -26.16 -10.39
C PRO A 44 -14.25 -25.69 -9.48
N PRO A 45 -14.43 -24.58 -8.75
CA PRO A 45 -13.44 -24.20 -7.75
C PRO A 45 -13.23 -25.42 -6.85
N ARG A 46 -11.98 -25.90 -6.75
CA ARG A 46 -11.64 -26.94 -5.77
C ARG A 46 -12.18 -26.42 -4.44
N LEU A 47 -13.19 -27.08 -3.90
CA LEU A 47 -13.66 -26.79 -2.56
C LEU A 47 -12.42 -26.91 -1.68
N ARG A 48 -11.96 -25.78 -1.15
CA ARG A 48 -10.97 -25.79 -0.08
C ARG A 48 -11.51 -26.77 0.96
N PRO A 49 -10.69 -27.72 1.46
CA PRO A 49 -11.10 -28.52 2.60
C PRO A 49 -11.63 -27.53 3.63
N LEU A 50 -12.91 -27.65 3.97
CA LEU A 50 -13.46 -26.87 5.05
C LEU A 50 -12.54 -27.14 6.24
N PRO A 51 -12.00 -26.10 6.91
CA PRO A 51 -11.34 -26.34 8.18
C PRO A 51 -12.37 -27.12 8.99
N SER A 52 -11.99 -28.32 9.42
CA SER A 52 -12.82 -29.12 10.31
C SER A 52 -13.36 -28.15 11.37
N PRO A 53 -14.66 -28.17 11.68
CA PRO A 53 -15.16 -27.40 12.79
C PRO A 53 -14.53 -28.01 14.04
N VAL A 54 -13.34 -27.54 14.39
CA VAL A 54 -12.75 -27.74 15.70
C VAL A 54 -13.80 -27.23 16.66
N LEU A 55 -14.44 -28.16 17.36
CA LEU A 55 -15.48 -27.88 18.31
C LEU A 55 -14.97 -26.79 19.25
N GLN A 56 -15.76 -25.74 19.42
CA GLN A 56 -15.43 -24.52 20.15
C GLN A 56 -15.00 -24.76 21.62
N ASN A 57 -15.06 -26.01 22.10
CA ASN A 57 -14.89 -26.42 23.49
C ASN A 57 -13.66 -27.33 23.76
N ASP A 58 -12.87 -27.72 22.76
CA ASP A 58 -11.62 -28.50 22.97
C ASP A 58 -10.35 -27.69 22.64
N ILE A 59 -10.45 -26.37 22.76
CA ILE A 59 -9.32 -25.47 22.53
C ILE A 59 -8.49 -25.44 23.81
N ASP A 60 -7.33 -26.10 23.79
CA ASP A 60 -6.33 -25.98 24.85
C ASP A 60 -5.98 -24.50 25.07
N LEU A 61 -6.45 -23.95 26.20
CA LEU A 61 -6.26 -22.55 26.57
C LEU A 61 -4.78 -22.21 26.77
N LEU A 62 -3.96 -23.22 27.09
CA LEU A 62 -2.53 -23.07 27.31
C LEU A 62 -1.75 -23.14 25.99
N ASN A 63 -2.23 -23.91 25.00
CA ASN A 63 -1.63 -24.02 23.66
C ASN A 63 -2.66 -23.77 22.53
N PRO A 64 -3.15 -22.53 22.37
CA PRO A 64 -3.99 -22.19 21.23
C PRO A 64 -3.20 -22.32 19.91
N PRO A 65 -3.81 -22.80 18.82
CA PRO A 65 -3.13 -22.91 17.53
C PRO A 65 -2.75 -21.53 16.98
N ALA A 66 -1.56 -21.43 16.37
CA ALA A 66 -0.96 -20.17 15.93
C ALA A 66 -1.82 -19.36 14.94
N GLU A 67 -2.72 -20.01 14.20
CA GLU A 67 -3.66 -19.36 13.29
C GLU A 67 -4.71 -18.52 14.05
N LEU A 68 -5.25 -19.04 15.16
CA LEU A 68 -6.21 -18.33 15.99
C LEU A 68 -5.56 -17.16 16.75
N GLU A 69 -4.31 -17.31 17.17
CA GLU A 69 -3.58 -16.25 17.88
C GLU A 69 -3.28 -15.02 17.02
N LYS A 70 -3.03 -15.22 15.72
CA LYS A 70 -2.75 -14.13 14.76
C LYS A 70 -3.97 -13.23 14.53
N LEU A 71 -5.17 -13.81 14.58
CA LEU A 71 -6.44 -13.07 14.45
C LEU A 71 -6.79 -12.27 15.71
N LYS A 72 -6.27 -12.66 16.87
CA LYS A 72 -6.50 -11.95 18.13
C LYS A 72 -5.76 -10.60 18.13
N HIS A 73 -6.42 -9.60 18.71
CA HIS A 73 -5.81 -8.30 18.97
C HIS A 73 -4.59 -8.43 19.89
N LYS A 74 -3.57 -7.59 19.70
CA LYS A 74 -2.28 -7.65 20.42
C LYS A 74 -2.37 -7.73 21.96
N LYS A 75 -3.39 -7.12 22.58
CA LYS A 75 -3.63 -7.20 24.04
C LYS A 75 -4.41 -8.44 24.51
N LYS A 76 -5.11 -9.12 23.59
CA LYS A 76 -5.96 -10.30 23.86
C LYS A 76 -5.30 -11.63 23.49
N ARG A 77 -4.03 -11.60 23.09
CA ARG A 77 -3.21 -12.80 22.91
C ARG A 77 -2.85 -13.38 24.27
N LEU A 78 -2.52 -14.68 24.30
CA LEU A 78 -2.08 -15.36 25.51
C LEU A 78 -0.87 -14.64 26.12
N VAL A 79 0.10 -14.31 25.27
CA VAL A 79 1.24 -13.46 25.61
C VAL A 79 1.15 -12.16 24.82
N GLN A 80 1.26 -11.03 25.53
CA GLN A 80 1.23 -9.72 24.90
C GLN A 80 2.52 -9.46 24.13
N SER A 81 2.40 -9.22 22.83
CA SER A 81 3.51 -8.87 21.95
C SER A 81 3.16 -7.67 21.07
N PRO A 82 4.12 -6.76 20.80
CA PRO A 82 3.90 -5.64 19.90
C PRO A 82 3.69 -6.12 18.45
N ASN A 83 2.86 -5.40 17.68
CA ASN A 83 2.68 -5.63 16.23
C ASN A 83 3.61 -4.74 15.37
N SER A 84 4.41 -3.89 16.01
CA SER A 84 5.40 -3.04 15.37
C SER A 84 6.76 -3.72 15.32
N PHE A 85 7.56 -3.36 14.35
CA PHE A 85 8.88 -3.95 14.10
C PHE A 85 9.83 -2.86 13.61
N PHE A 86 11.12 -3.08 13.79
CA PHE A 86 12.17 -2.30 13.15
C PHE A 86 12.54 -2.98 11.84
N MET A 87 12.71 -2.19 10.79
CA MET A 87 13.11 -2.66 9.47
C MET A 87 14.36 -1.91 9.04
N ASP A 88 15.23 -2.59 8.32
CA ASP A 88 16.44 -1.99 7.78
C ASP A 88 16.15 -1.50 6.37
N VAL A 89 16.30 -0.20 6.16
CA VAL A 89 16.05 0.46 4.88
C VAL A 89 17.36 1.00 4.34
N LYS A 90 17.74 0.53 3.14
CA LYS A 90 18.92 1.02 2.41
C LYS A 90 18.55 2.23 1.56
N CYS A 91 19.22 3.39 1.75
CA CYS A 91 19.06 4.54 0.83
C CYS A 91 19.78 4.26 -0.50
N GLN A 92 19.12 4.51 -1.64
CA GLN A 92 19.71 4.42 -2.98
C GLN A 92 20.85 5.42 -3.25
N GLY A 93 20.93 6.51 -2.48
CA GLY A 93 21.96 7.55 -2.65
C GLY A 93 23.17 7.40 -1.72
N CYS A 94 22.95 7.06 -0.44
CA CYS A 94 24.02 6.97 0.58
C CYS A 94 24.50 5.52 0.82
N PHE A 95 23.80 4.48 0.32
CA PHE A 95 24.00 3.04 0.60
C PHE A 95 24.11 2.66 2.09
N SER A 96 23.92 3.61 3.01
CA SER A 96 23.87 3.37 4.43
C SER A 96 22.56 2.70 4.78
N ILE A 97 22.64 1.70 5.67
CA ILE A 97 21.49 1.03 6.24
C ILE A 97 21.00 1.87 7.42
N THR A 98 19.72 2.24 7.37
CA THR A 98 19.05 2.99 8.44
C THR A 98 17.92 2.15 9.01
N THR A 99 17.92 1.95 10.32
CA THR A 99 16.85 1.26 11.03
C THR A 99 15.64 2.19 11.15
N VAL A 100 14.50 1.78 10.60
CA VAL A 100 13.25 2.55 10.58
C VAL A 100 12.19 1.81 11.37
N PHE A 101 11.42 2.52 12.18
CA PHE A 101 10.29 1.95 12.89
C PHE A 101 9.06 1.85 11.98
N SER A 102 8.38 0.70 11.99
CA SER A 102 7.28 0.44 11.05
C SER A 102 6.06 1.35 11.22
N HIS A 103 5.86 1.96 12.38
CA HIS A 103 4.78 2.92 12.67
C HIS A 103 5.36 4.29 13.09
N SER A 104 6.39 4.76 12.39
CA SER A 104 7.04 6.04 12.69
C SER A 104 6.05 7.21 12.65
N GLN A 105 6.06 8.06 13.68
CA GLN A 105 5.22 9.25 13.76
C GLN A 105 5.90 10.50 13.18
N THR A 106 7.21 10.49 13.06
CA THR A 106 8.01 11.56 12.45
C THR A 106 8.50 11.14 11.07
N VAL A 107 8.80 12.13 10.23
CA VAL A 107 9.50 11.90 8.96
C VAL A 107 10.92 11.43 9.26
N VAL A 108 11.34 10.30 8.67
CA VAL A 108 12.69 9.75 8.84
C VAL A 108 13.52 10.08 7.61
N VAL A 109 14.74 10.57 7.82
CA VAL A 109 15.65 11.09 6.80
C VAL A 109 16.99 10.35 6.88
N CYS A 110 17.62 9.98 5.75
CA CYS A 110 18.99 9.40 5.80
C CYS A 110 19.97 10.47 6.32
N PRO A 111 20.87 10.13 7.26
CA PRO A 111 21.89 11.06 7.74
C PRO A 111 22.89 11.52 6.66
N GLY A 112 23.13 10.70 5.63
CA GLY A 112 24.05 11.01 4.53
C GLY A 112 23.40 11.73 3.33
N CYS A 113 22.34 11.13 2.75
CA CYS A 113 21.69 11.64 1.54
C CYS A 113 20.66 12.77 1.83
N GLN A 114 20.30 13.02 3.10
CA GLN A 114 19.22 13.94 3.53
C GLN A 114 17.87 13.72 2.82
N THR A 115 17.68 12.56 2.19
CA THR A 115 16.43 12.21 1.53
C THR A 115 15.44 11.61 2.53
N VAL A 116 14.16 11.86 2.27
CA VAL A 116 13.06 11.30 3.06
C VAL A 116 12.90 9.82 2.74
N LEU A 117 13.10 8.96 3.75
CA LEU A 117 12.97 7.51 3.65
C LEU A 117 11.53 7.05 3.86
N CYS A 118 10.86 7.61 4.86
CA CYS A 118 9.45 7.33 5.14
C CYS A 118 8.67 8.56 5.59
N GLN A 119 7.39 8.57 5.24
CA GLN A 119 6.40 9.56 5.70
C GLN A 119 5.49 8.93 6.77
N PRO A 120 5.19 9.67 7.85
CA PRO A 120 4.29 9.19 8.88
C PRO A 120 2.86 9.13 8.35
N THR A 121 2.14 8.08 8.74
CA THR A 121 0.70 7.91 8.45
C THR A 121 -0.03 7.53 9.75
N GLY A 122 -1.35 7.41 9.71
CA GLY A 122 -2.13 6.91 10.86
C GLY A 122 -1.87 5.43 11.22
N GLY A 123 -1.10 4.71 10.42
CA GLY A 123 -0.78 3.30 10.62
C GLY A 123 0.69 3.00 10.35
N LYS A 124 0.96 2.11 9.38
CA LYS A 124 2.32 1.82 8.96
C LYS A 124 2.89 3.01 8.17
N ALA A 125 4.13 3.38 8.46
CA ALA A 125 4.82 4.45 7.76
C ALA A 125 4.91 4.13 6.26
N ARG A 126 4.72 5.15 5.42
CA ARG A 126 4.80 5.02 3.96
C ARG A 126 6.25 5.19 3.54
N LEU A 127 6.88 4.14 3.04
CA LEU A 127 8.21 4.23 2.44
C LEU A 127 8.13 4.92 1.08
N THR A 128 9.14 5.73 0.75
CA THR A 128 9.27 6.33 -0.56
C THR A 128 9.54 5.24 -1.61
N GLU A 129 8.98 5.39 -2.81
CA GLU A 129 9.15 4.44 -3.92
C GLU A 129 10.64 4.25 -4.24
N GLY A 130 11.10 3.00 -4.29
CA GLY A 130 12.49 2.66 -4.65
C GLY A 130 13.41 2.25 -3.49
N TYR A 131 12.99 2.39 -2.22
CA TYR A 131 13.74 1.85 -1.09
C TYR A 131 13.22 0.45 -0.72
N LYS A 132 14.07 -0.58 -0.87
CA LYS A 132 13.75 -1.94 -0.45
C LYS A 132 14.22 -2.14 0.99
N GLY A 133 13.37 -2.75 1.81
CA GLY A 133 13.81 -3.34 3.07
C GLY A 133 14.41 -4.72 2.78
N ASP A 134 15.50 -5.05 3.46
CA ASP A 134 16.04 -6.41 3.49
C ASP A 134 15.34 -7.29 4.53
#